data_AF-A0A5J6PHM2-F1
#
_entry.id   AF-A0A5J6PHM2-F1
#
_cell.length_a   1.000
_cell.length_b   1.000
_cell.length_c   1.000
_cell.angle_alpha   90.00
_cell.angle_beta   90.00
_cell.angle_gamma   90.00
#
_symmetry.space_group_name_H-M   'P 1'
#
loop_
_entity.id
_entity.type
_entity.pdbx_description
1 polymer ?
#
loop_
_entity_poly.entity_id
_entity_poly.type
_entity_poly.pdbx_seq_one_letter_code
_entity_poly.pdbx_strand_id
1 'polypeptide(L)'
;MQKNSTLGFLIVLILTLACLQMAFVITDGLVASGNSITERNAFIQNNLALWQLGWFNWMLAALGLLTFCIMLLPFIPESEWRLLGVLLVGLGIVPDIGAEVIFAFVIPHSHSIDPTLASMQTLEMIAMQLTGTLGNGLYNIGGLLLNILLLRNKALPRKIIFAGIPGWFFGFGLSICCAFYALDAAKFFTAAGMVWSTAWMLAIAVFVFPHQQTMKVTH
;
A
#
# COMPACT_ATOMS: atom_id res chain seq x y z
N MET A 1 12.51 -9.28 -22.82
CA MET A 1 12.45 -8.98 -21.36
C MET A 1 11.89 -10.20 -20.65
N GLN A 2 12.50 -10.64 -19.55
CA GLN A 2 11.93 -11.73 -18.75
C GLN A 2 10.56 -11.30 -18.20
N LYS A 3 9.55 -12.20 -18.22
CA LYS A 3 8.15 -11.94 -17.83
C LYS A 3 8.01 -11.20 -16.48
N ASN A 4 8.88 -11.53 -15.52
CA ASN A 4 8.90 -10.91 -14.19
C ASN A 4 9.36 -9.44 -14.20
N SER A 5 10.26 -9.04 -15.10
CA SER A 5 10.67 -7.65 -15.21
C SER A 5 9.51 -6.78 -15.68
N THR A 6 8.77 -7.21 -16.71
CA THR A 6 7.60 -6.47 -17.21
C THR A 6 6.54 -6.30 -16.13
N LEU A 7 6.23 -7.38 -15.39
CA LEU A 7 5.27 -7.32 -14.30
C LEU A 7 5.73 -6.41 -13.16
N GLY A 8 7.02 -6.43 -12.82
CA GLY A 8 7.60 -5.53 -11.81
C GLY A 8 7.44 -4.06 -12.19
N PHE A 9 7.73 -3.69 -13.45
CA PHE A 9 7.51 -2.32 -13.93
C PHE A 9 6.03 -1.92 -13.94
N LEU A 10 5.13 -2.83 -14.30
CA LEU A 10 3.69 -2.57 -14.27
C LEU A 10 3.21 -2.28 -12.84
N ILE A 11 3.65 -3.07 -11.85
CA ILE A 11 3.35 -2.83 -10.44
C ILE A 11 3.85 -1.45 -10.02
N VAL A 12 5.11 -1.12 -10.32
CA VAL A 12 5.69 0.20 -10.00
C VAL A 12 4.89 1.35 -10.64
N LEU A 13 4.44 1.18 -11.89
CA LEU A 13 3.59 2.16 -12.57
C LEU A 13 2.26 2.36 -11.83
N ILE A 14 1.59 1.27 -11.46
CA ILE A 14 0.31 1.33 -10.71
C ILE A 14 0.50 2.05 -9.37
N LEU A 15 1.54 1.70 -8.60
CA LEU A 15 1.85 2.39 -7.34
C LEU A 15 2.16 3.87 -7.56
N THR A 16 2.93 4.21 -8.60
CA THR A 16 3.26 5.61 -8.92
C THR A 16 2.00 6.40 -9.22
N LEU A 17 1.07 5.83 -9.99
CA LEU A 17 -0.22 6.45 -10.27
C LEU A 17 -1.06 6.61 -9.00
N ALA A 18 -1.05 5.62 -8.10
CA ALA A 18 -1.77 5.70 -6.83
C ALA A 18 -1.22 6.83 -5.94
N CYS A 19 0.11 6.99 -5.89
CA CYS A 19 0.76 8.12 -5.22
C CYS A 19 0.31 9.47 -5.80
N LEU A 20 0.30 9.60 -7.13
CA LEU A 20 -0.11 10.84 -7.78
C LEU A 20 -1.60 11.15 -7.53
N GLN A 21 -2.45 10.14 -7.58
CA GLN A 21 -3.87 10.30 -7.26
C GLN A 21 -4.07 10.72 -5.79
N MET A 22 -3.35 10.10 -4.85
CA MET A 22 -3.38 10.47 -3.44
C MET A 22 -2.92 11.90 -3.17
N ALA A 23 -1.95 12.40 -3.94
CA ALA A 23 -1.41 13.74 -3.80
C ALA A 23 -2.26 14.84 -4.46
N PHE A 24 -3.01 14.51 -5.52
CA PHE A 24 -3.63 15.53 -6.37
C PHE A 24 -5.12 15.33 -6.69
N VAL A 25 -5.67 14.13 -6.47
CA VAL A 25 -7.03 13.78 -6.90
C VAL A 25 -7.95 13.47 -5.73
N ILE A 26 -7.49 12.72 -4.72
CA ILE A 26 -8.36 12.28 -3.61
C ILE A 26 -8.10 13.04 -2.31
N THR A 27 -7.04 13.84 -2.22
CA THR A 27 -6.60 14.49 -0.97
C THR A 27 -7.72 15.26 -0.28
N ASP A 28 -8.45 16.10 -1.02
CA ASP A 28 -9.45 17.01 -0.46
C ASP A 28 -10.72 16.30 0.04
N GLY A 29 -10.95 15.06 -0.40
CA GLY A 29 -12.04 14.22 0.07
C GLY A 29 -11.70 13.43 1.34
N LEU A 30 -10.45 13.46 1.81
CA LEU A 30 -10.01 12.70 2.99
C LEU A 30 -10.12 13.51 4.27
N VAL A 31 -10.40 12.84 5.39
CA VAL A 31 -10.42 13.45 6.75
C VAL A 31 -9.14 14.24 7.03
N ALA A 32 -8.02 13.73 6.54
CA ALA A 32 -6.73 14.34 6.74
C ALA A 32 -6.63 15.74 6.08
N SER A 33 -7.40 16.06 5.02
CA SER A 33 -7.30 17.36 4.32
C SER A 33 -7.44 18.60 5.21
N GLY A 34 -8.12 18.48 6.35
CA GLY A 34 -8.50 19.63 7.19
C GLY A 34 -9.84 20.26 6.78
N ASN A 35 -10.43 19.80 5.67
CA ASN A 35 -11.76 20.22 5.24
C ASN A 35 -12.83 19.71 6.21
N SER A 36 -13.91 20.47 6.38
CA SER A 36 -15.11 20.02 7.09
C SER A 36 -15.77 18.83 6.39
N ILE A 37 -16.59 18.07 7.12
CA ILE A 37 -17.29 16.91 6.55
C ILE A 37 -18.19 17.28 5.36
N THR A 38 -18.81 18.46 5.41
CA THR A 38 -19.64 18.99 4.33
C THR A 38 -18.82 19.30 3.09
N GLU A 39 -17.64 19.93 3.25
CA GLU A 39 -16.72 20.23 2.15
C GLU A 39 -16.19 18.95 1.51
N ARG A 40 -15.81 17.94 2.33
CA ARG A 40 -15.37 16.63 1.82
C ARG A 40 -16.46 15.92 1.05
N ASN A 41 -17.68 15.87 1.57
CA ASN A 41 -18.80 15.28 0.86
C ASN A 41 -19.06 16.00 -0.48
N ALA A 42 -19.09 17.34 -0.48
CA ALA A 42 -19.26 18.11 -1.69
C ALA A 42 -18.15 17.83 -2.72
N PHE A 43 -16.89 17.74 -2.27
CA PHE A 43 -15.76 17.36 -3.11
C PHE A 43 -15.96 15.98 -3.74
N ILE A 44 -16.32 14.97 -2.94
CA ILE A 44 -16.56 13.60 -3.39
C ILE A 44 -17.68 13.57 -4.43
N GLN A 45 -18.81 14.23 -4.18
CA GLN A 45 -19.94 14.26 -5.13
C GLN A 45 -19.56 14.95 -6.45
N ASN A 46 -18.83 16.06 -6.39
CA ASN A 46 -18.41 16.80 -7.58
C ASN A 46 -17.33 16.08 -8.40
N ASN A 47 -16.61 15.12 -7.79
CA ASN A 47 -15.50 14.41 -8.42
C ASN A 47 -15.68 12.88 -8.39
N LEU A 48 -16.93 12.40 -8.33
CA LEU A 48 -17.25 11.01 -8.00
C LEU A 48 -16.51 9.98 -8.85
N ALA A 49 -16.46 10.18 -10.17
CA ALA A 49 -15.77 9.25 -11.07
C ALA A 49 -14.27 9.19 -10.79
N LEU A 50 -13.62 10.34 -10.59
CA LEU A 50 -12.18 10.41 -10.28
C LEU A 50 -11.88 9.83 -8.89
N TRP A 51 -12.76 10.09 -7.92
CA TRP A 51 -12.70 9.50 -6.59
C TRP A 51 -12.72 7.97 -6.65
N GLN A 52 -13.71 7.40 -7.35
CA GLN A 52 -13.85 5.95 -7.52
C GLN A 52 -12.66 5.32 -8.26
N LEU A 53 -12.20 5.95 -9.35
CA LEU A 53 -11.02 5.49 -10.10
C LEU A 53 -9.74 5.58 -9.26
N GLY A 54 -9.63 6.59 -8.39
CA GLY A 54 -8.55 6.72 -7.42
C GLY A 54 -8.48 5.50 -6.52
N TRP A 55 -9.57 5.20 -5.82
CA TRP A 55 -9.63 4.06 -4.91
C TRP A 55 -9.49 2.71 -5.62
N PHE A 56 -10.03 2.57 -6.84
CA PHE A 56 -9.81 1.37 -7.63
C PHE A 56 -8.33 1.14 -7.96
N ASN A 57 -7.59 2.20 -8.29
CA ASN A 57 -6.15 2.08 -8.51
C ASN A 57 -5.38 1.79 -7.20
N TRP A 58 -5.88 2.25 -6.06
CA TRP A 58 -5.36 1.87 -4.73
C TRP A 58 -5.56 0.36 -4.46
N MET A 59 -6.72 -0.21 -4.77
CA MET A 59 -6.93 -1.68 -4.73
C MET A 59 -5.95 -2.43 -5.63
N LEU A 60 -5.70 -1.92 -6.84
CA LEU A 60 -4.69 -2.51 -7.73
C LEU A 60 -3.27 -2.38 -7.18
N ALA A 61 -2.95 -1.29 -6.49
CA ALA A 61 -1.66 -1.09 -5.83
C ALA A 61 -1.48 -2.09 -4.66
N ALA A 62 -2.51 -2.30 -3.84
CA ALA A 62 -2.51 -3.28 -2.75
C ALA A 62 -2.28 -4.72 -3.29
N LEU A 63 -3.00 -5.11 -4.35
CA LEU A 63 -2.78 -6.38 -5.04
C LEU A 63 -1.40 -6.46 -5.71
N GLY A 64 -0.90 -5.33 -6.23
CA GLY A 64 0.44 -5.18 -6.78
C GLY A 64 1.52 -5.44 -5.74
N LEU A 65 1.36 -4.94 -4.51
CA LEU A 65 2.27 -5.21 -3.39
C LEU A 65 2.34 -6.70 -3.06
N LEU A 66 1.18 -7.37 -2.90
CA LEU A 66 1.14 -8.81 -2.67
C LEU A 66 1.83 -9.59 -3.81
N THR A 67 1.51 -9.22 -5.05
CA THR A 67 2.13 -9.84 -6.24
C THR A 67 3.65 -9.66 -6.24
N PHE A 68 4.12 -8.46 -5.90
CA PHE A 68 5.54 -8.18 -5.79
C PHE A 68 6.22 -9.02 -4.69
N CYS A 69 5.59 -9.16 -3.51
CA CYS A 69 6.06 -10.03 -2.45
C CYS A 69 6.15 -11.50 -2.91
N ILE A 70 5.17 -11.99 -3.68
CA ILE A 70 5.19 -13.34 -4.27
C ILE A 70 6.33 -13.48 -5.30
N MET A 71 6.56 -12.46 -6.11
CA MET A 71 7.66 -12.44 -7.09
C MET A 71 9.05 -12.48 -6.45
N LEU A 72 9.17 -12.06 -5.19
CA LEU A 72 10.42 -12.15 -4.43
C LEU A 72 10.73 -13.56 -3.90
N LEU A 73 9.74 -14.47 -3.82
CA LEU A 73 9.91 -15.79 -3.21
C LEU A 73 11.01 -16.66 -3.82
N PRO A 74 11.23 -16.68 -5.16
CA PRO A 74 12.35 -17.42 -5.75
C PRO A 74 13.74 -16.94 -5.30
N PHE A 75 13.83 -15.75 -4.72
CA PHE A 75 15.07 -15.18 -4.20
C PHE A 75 15.23 -15.38 -2.69
N ILE A 76 14.25 -15.99 -2.02
CA ILE A 76 14.21 -16.23 -0.58
C ILE A 76 14.32 -17.73 -0.30
N PRO A 77 15.32 -18.17 0.50
CA PRO A 77 15.43 -19.57 0.89
C PRO A 77 14.16 -20.10 1.56
N GLU A 78 13.84 -21.37 1.33
CA GLU A 78 12.65 -21.99 1.89
C GLU A 78 12.69 -21.99 3.42
N SER A 79 11.59 -21.54 4.04
CA SER A 79 11.41 -21.55 5.49
C SER A 79 9.96 -21.27 5.83
N GLU A 80 9.53 -21.66 7.03
CA GLU A 80 8.20 -21.30 7.56
C GLU A 80 8.01 -19.78 7.67
N TRP A 81 9.09 -19.05 7.96
CA TRP A 81 9.09 -17.58 7.98
C TRP A 81 8.77 -16.96 6.63
N ARG A 82 9.17 -17.60 5.52
CA ARG A 82 8.80 -17.17 4.16
C ARG A 82 7.30 -17.29 3.97
N LEU A 83 6.69 -18.40 4.40
CA LEU A 83 5.25 -18.60 4.32
C LEU A 83 4.50 -17.60 5.21
N LEU A 84 4.93 -17.43 6.46
CA LEU A 84 4.35 -16.46 7.39
C LEU A 84 4.40 -15.04 6.82
N GLY A 85 5.51 -14.63 6.20
CA GLY A 85 5.64 -13.32 5.58
C GLY A 85 4.58 -13.07 4.49
N VAL A 86 4.38 -14.03 3.58
CA VAL A 86 3.34 -13.93 2.55
C VAL A 86 1.93 -13.94 3.14
N LEU A 87 1.68 -14.78 4.14
CA LEU A 87 0.39 -14.85 4.81
C LEU A 87 0.05 -13.51 5.50
N LEU A 88 1.00 -12.89 6.18
CA LEU A 88 0.80 -11.58 6.82
C LEU A 88 0.52 -10.48 5.79
N VAL A 89 1.23 -10.48 4.65
CA VAL A 89 0.90 -9.56 3.54
C VAL A 89 -0.53 -9.80 3.07
N GLY A 90 -0.90 -11.05 2.75
CA GLY A 90 -2.25 -11.37 2.30
C GLY A 90 -3.35 -11.00 3.31
N LEU A 91 -3.12 -11.26 4.60
CA LEU A 91 -4.03 -10.86 5.68
C LEU A 91 -4.15 -9.34 5.82
N GLY A 92 -3.09 -8.59 5.49
CA GLY A 92 -3.14 -7.13 5.43
C GLY A 92 -3.94 -6.59 4.24
N ILE A 93 -3.83 -7.24 3.06
CA ILE A 93 -4.56 -6.81 1.86
C ILE A 93 -6.09 -6.89 2.03
N VAL A 94 -6.60 -7.87 2.77
CA VAL A 94 -8.06 -8.06 2.95
C VAL A 94 -8.76 -6.83 3.57
N PRO A 95 -8.37 -6.35 4.78
CA PRO A 95 -8.97 -5.15 5.35
C PRO A 95 -8.63 -3.89 4.54
N ASP A 96 -7.48 -3.85 3.87
CA ASP A 96 -7.07 -2.72 3.03
C ASP A 96 -8.03 -2.51 1.85
N ILE A 97 -8.28 -3.56 1.07
CA ILE A 97 -9.28 -3.55 -0.01
C ILE A 97 -10.68 -3.29 0.55
N GLY A 98 -11.00 -3.82 1.73
CA GLY A 98 -12.26 -3.54 2.41
C GLY A 98 -12.47 -2.05 2.68
N ALA A 99 -11.43 -1.35 3.15
CA ALA A 99 -11.45 0.09 3.36
C ALA A 99 -11.63 0.86 2.04
N GLU A 100 -10.90 0.47 0.99
CA GLU A 100 -10.95 1.12 -0.33
C GLU A 100 -12.32 0.95 -0.97
N VAL A 101 -13.00 -0.18 -0.77
CA VAL A 101 -14.40 -0.39 -1.17
C VAL A 101 -15.34 0.55 -0.40
N ILE A 102 -15.13 0.73 0.91
CA ILE A 102 -15.91 1.68 1.71
C ILE A 102 -15.73 3.11 1.17
N PHE A 103 -14.48 3.52 0.92
CA PHE A 103 -14.20 4.84 0.35
C PHE A 103 -14.78 5.01 -1.05
N ALA A 104 -14.57 4.05 -1.96
CA ALA A 104 -14.98 4.17 -3.35
C ALA A 104 -16.50 4.15 -3.54
N PHE A 105 -17.19 3.27 -2.83
CA PHE A 105 -18.56 2.91 -3.17
C PHE A 105 -19.57 3.18 -2.05
N VAL A 106 -19.17 3.04 -0.79
CA VAL A 106 -20.11 3.16 0.34
C VAL A 106 -20.25 4.63 0.80
N ILE A 107 -19.13 5.30 1.08
CA ILE A 107 -19.11 6.70 1.54
C ILE A 107 -19.86 7.64 0.58
N PRO A 108 -19.65 7.59 -0.74
CA PRO A 108 -20.35 8.48 -1.65
C PRO A 108 -21.88 8.35 -1.60
N HIS A 109 -22.42 7.20 -1.21
CA HIS A 109 -23.86 6.97 -1.10
C HIS A 109 -24.41 7.23 0.30
N SER A 110 -23.56 7.34 1.33
CA SER A 110 -23.99 7.45 2.73
C SER A 110 -24.89 8.66 3.01
N HIS A 111 -24.68 9.79 2.31
CA HIS A 111 -25.49 11.01 2.44
C HIS A 111 -26.97 10.83 2.04
N SER A 112 -27.27 9.85 1.18
CA SER A 112 -28.65 9.53 0.78
C SER A 112 -29.43 8.80 1.87
N ILE A 113 -28.70 8.16 2.80
CA ILE A 113 -29.26 7.41 3.94
C ILE A 113 -29.34 8.33 5.16
N ASP A 114 -28.30 9.15 5.37
CA ASP A 114 -28.16 10.03 6.52
C ASP A 114 -27.75 11.45 6.09
N PRO A 115 -28.71 12.39 6.02
CA PRO A 115 -28.44 13.79 5.67
C PRO A 115 -27.55 14.53 6.67
N THR A 116 -27.37 14.01 7.89
CA THR A 116 -26.51 14.64 8.92
C THR A 116 -25.03 14.37 8.71
N LEU A 117 -24.68 13.47 7.78
CA LEU A 117 -23.31 13.00 7.49
C LEU A 117 -22.62 12.28 8.66
N ALA A 118 -23.32 11.99 9.77
CA ALA A 118 -22.75 11.23 10.88
C ALA A 118 -22.28 9.84 10.42
N SER A 119 -23.08 9.19 9.57
CA SER A 119 -22.73 7.89 8.98
C SER A 119 -21.46 7.96 8.13
N MET A 120 -21.27 9.03 7.35
CA MET A 120 -20.05 9.25 6.59
C MET A 120 -18.83 9.32 7.52
N GLN A 121 -18.92 10.09 8.61
CA GLN A 121 -17.82 10.23 9.56
C GLN A 121 -17.43 8.88 10.20
N THR A 122 -18.42 8.10 10.61
CA THR A 122 -18.18 6.75 11.17
C THR A 122 -17.51 5.83 10.14
N LEU A 123 -17.98 5.86 8.89
CA LEU A 123 -17.40 5.04 7.82
C LEU A 123 -15.97 5.47 7.48
N GLU A 124 -15.68 6.77 7.45
CA GLU A 124 -14.31 7.28 7.26
C GLU A 124 -13.36 6.79 8.35
N MET A 125 -13.81 6.80 9.62
CA MET A 125 -13.00 6.31 10.74
C MET A 125 -12.77 4.80 10.64
N ILE A 126 -13.80 4.01 10.32
CA ILE A 126 -13.68 2.55 10.14
C ILE A 126 -12.72 2.25 8.99
N ALA A 127 -12.93 2.87 7.82
CA ALA A 127 -12.10 2.65 6.65
C ALA A 127 -10.65 3.01 6.93
N MET A 128 -10.39 4.16 7.57
CA MET A 128 -9.04 4.56 7.97
C MET A 128 -8.36 3.55 8.91
N GLN A 129 -9.08 2.99 9.88
CA GLN A 129 -8.49 1.97 10.76
C GLN A 129 -8.24 0.64 10.03
N LEU A 130 -9.11 0.28 9.08
CA LEU A 130 -8.93 -0.91 8.26
C LEU A 130 -7.71 -0.82 7.35
N THR A 131 -7.54 0.28 6.59
CA THR A 131 -6.38 0.48 5.70
C THR A 131 -5.14 0.91 6.46
N GLY A 132 -5.21 2.04 7.17
CA GLY A 132 -4.04 2.70 7.75
C GLY A 132 -3.47 1.96 8.96
N THR A 133 -4.32 1.36 9.80
CA THR A 133 -3.86 0.63 10.99
C THR A 133 -3.66 -0.85 10.68
N LEU A 134 -4.75 -1.59 10.42
CA LEU A 134 -4.72 -3.05 10.36
C LEU A 134 -4.05 -3.56 9.09
N GLY A 135 -4.52 -3.13 7.92
CA GLY A 135 -4.03 -3.57 6.62
C GLY A 135 -2.56 -3.24 6.46
N ASN A 136 -2.24 -1.95 6.58
CA ASN A 136 -0.86 -1.46 6.53
C ASN A 136 0.03 -2.08 7.60
N GLY A 137 -0.44 -2.27 8.84
CA GLY A 137 0.36 -2.89 9.89
C GLY A 137 0.78 -4.31 9.51
N LEU A 138 -0.19 -5.14 9.10
CA LEU A 138 0.04 -6.54 8.76
C LEU A 138 0.95 -6.71 7.54
N TYR A 139 0.69 -5.99 6.45
CA TYR A 139 1.53 -6.15 5.25
C TYR A 139 2.93 -5.56 5.44
N ASN A 140 3.13 -4.56 6.31
CA ASN A 140 4.47 -4.07 6.61
C ASN A 140 5.26 -5.06 7.49
N ILE A 141 4.60 -5.78 8.42
CA ILE A 141 5.27 -6.85 9.18
C ILE A 141 5.69 -7.97 8.23
N GLY A 142 4.76 -8.43 7.38
CA GLY A 142 5.04 -9.48 6.40
C GLY A 142 6.12 -9.06 5.40
N GLY A 143 6.03 -7.85 4.87
CA GLY A 143 6.99 -7.28 3.92
C GLY A 143 8.39 -7.11 4.51
N LEU A 144 8.50 -6.59 5.75
CA LEU A 144 9.77 -6.50 6.45
C LEU A 144 10.39 -7.88 6.67
N LEU A 145 9.60 -8.86 7.10
CA LEU A 145 10.06 -10.24 7.29
C LEU A 145 10.63 -10.80 5.99
N LEU A 146 9.90 -10.68 4.87
CA LEU A 146 10.37 -11.12 3.55
C LEU A 146 11.64 -10.37 3.12
N ASN A 147 11.70 -9.06 3.35
CA ASN A 147 12.87 -8.24 3.03
C ASN A 147 14.11 -8.66 3.84
N ILE A 148 13.96 -8.96 5.12
CA ILE A 148 15.05 -9.48 5.96
C ILE A 148 15.48 -10.85 5.46
N LEU A 149 14.55 -11.73 5.07
CA LEU A 149 14.89 -13.05 4.54
C LEU A 149 15.64 -12.99 3.21
N LEU A 150 15.45 -11.96 2.37
CA LEU A 150 16.28 -11.73 1.19
C LEU A 150 17.77 -11.56 1.54
N LEU A 151 18.09 -11.08 2.75
CA LEU A 151 19.48 -11.00 3.22
C LEU A 151 20.12 -12.38 3.45
N ARG A 152 19.37 -13.49 3.40
CA ARG A 152 19.98 -14.82 3.41
C ARG A 152 20.54 -15.22 2.04
N ASN A 153 20.08 -14.60 0.96
CA ASN A 153 20.59 -14.85 -0.37
C ASN A 153 21.82 -13.98 -0.65
N LYS A 154 22.99 -14.61 -0.78
CA LYS A 154 24.28 -13.92 -1.03
C LYS A 154 24.43 -13.41 -2.47
N ALA A 155 23.65 -13.92 -3.43
CA ALA A 155 23.71 -13.49 -4.81
C ALA A 155 23.04 -12.12 -5.04
N LEU A 156 22.22 -11.65 -4.09
CA LEU A 156 21.51 -10.37 -4.22
C LEU A 156 22.38 -9.16 -3.87
N PRO A 157 22.21 -8.03 -4.58
CA PRO A 157 22.91 -6.79 -4.29
C PRO A 157 22.44 -6.19 -2.96
N ARG A 158 23.27 -6.33 -1.92
CA ARG A 158 22.95 -5.96 -0.52
C ARG A 158 22.43 -4.55 -0.35
N LYS A 159 23.03 -3.58 -1.04
CA LYS A 159 22.59 -2.17 -0.97
C LYS A 159 21.13 -2.00 -1.35
N ILE A 160 20.66 -2.71 -2.38
CA ILE A 160 19.27 -2.67 -2.84
C ILE A 160 18.35 -3.32 -1.79
N ILE A 161 18.76 -4.45 -1.22
CA ILE A 161 17.95 -5.13 -0.19
C ILE A 161 17.83 -4.29 1.08
N PHE A 162 18.94 -3.68 1.53
CA PHE A 162 18.92 -2.78 2.69
C PHE A 162 18.11 -1.51 2.43
N ALA A 163 18.11 -0.99 1.20
CA ALA A 163 17.31 0.18 0.84
C ALA A 163 15.80 -0.06 1.00
N GLY A 164 15.31 -1.30 1.03
CA GLY A 164 13.89 -1.57 1.29
C GLY A 164 13.48 -1.41 2.75
N ILE A 165 14.41 -1.60 3.69
CA ILE A 165 14.12 -1.66 5.13
C ILE A 165 13.40 -0.39 5.65
N PRO A 166 13.86 0.84 5.33
CA PRO A 166 13.20 2.06 5.82
C PRO A 166 11.72 2.17 5.40
N GLY A 167 11.34 1.66 4.22
CA GLY A 167 9.97 1.69 3.73
C GLY A 167 8.98 1.05 4.71
N TRP A 168 9.35 -0.10 5.28
CA TRP A 168 8.51 -0.82 6.24
C TRP A 168 8.36 -0.08 7.57
N PHE A 169 9.39 0.64 8.02
CA PHE A 169 9.32 1.46 9.22
C PHE A 169 8.44 2.70 9.03
N PHE A 170 8.45 3.30 7.82
CA PHE A 170 7.47 4.34 7.51
C PHE A 170 6.04 3.79 7.55
N GLY A 171 5.84 2.57 7.06
CA GLY A 171 4.58 1.84 7.20
C GLY A 171 4.18 1.65 8.66
N PHE A 172 5.08 1.19 9.55
CA PHE A 172 4.76 1.09 10.98
C PHE A 172 4.41 2.44 11.60
N GLY A 173 5.14 3.49 11.23
CA GLY A 173 4.81 4.86 11.61
C GLY A 173 3.39 5.25 11.21
N LEU A 174 2.99 4.96 9.96
CA LEU A 174 1.64 5.18 9.47
C LEU A 174 0.60 4.43 10.33
N SER A 175 0.80 3.13 10.57
CA SER A 175 -0.14 2.34 11.39
C SER A 175 -0.31 2.86 12.80
N ILE A 176 0.80 3.28 13.44
CA ILE A 176 0.75 3.87 14.77
C ILE A 176 -0.01 5.21 14.71
N CYS A 177 0.30 6.08 13.75
CA CYS A 177 -0.37 7.36 13.61
C CYS A 177 -1.87 7.22 13.34
N CYS A 178 -2.30 6.29 12.49
CA CYS A 178 -3.72 6.00 12.27
C CYS A 178 -4.39 5.46 13.52
N ALA A 179 -3.76 4.55 14.27
CA ALA A 179 -4.31 4.01 15.51
C ALA A 179 -4.56 5.10 16.56
N PHE A 180 -3.68 6.11 16.61
CA PHE A 180 -3.79 7.26 17.52
C PHE A 180 -4.50 8.49 16.92
N TYR A 181 -5.08 8.38 15.72
CA TYR A 181 -5.74 9.49 15.02
C TYR A 181 -4.84 10.72 14.80
N ALA A 182 -3.52 10.52 14.72
CA ALA A 182 -2.53 11.56 14.44
C ALA A 182 -2.43 11.83 12.92
N LEU A 183 -3.49 12.40 12.33
CA LEU A 183 -3.70 12.45 10.88
C LEU A 183 -2.60 13.18 10.11
N ASP A 184 -2.06 14.28 10.64
CA ASP A 184 -0.97 15.00 9.95
C ASP A 184 0.32 14.20 9.89
N ALA A 185 0.65 13.48 10.97
CA ALA A 185 1.77 12.55 10.96
C ALA A 185 1.51 11.36 10.04
N ALA A 186 0.26 10.85 10.00
CA ALA A 186 -0.14 9.79 9.09
C ALA A 186 0.07 10.18 7.61
N LYS A 187 -0.26 11.42 7.22
CA LYS A 187 0.04 11.93 5.86
C LYS A 187 1.53 11.85 5.54
N PHE A 188 2.38 12.32 6.45
CA PHE A 188 3.83 12.29 6.26
C PHE A 188 4.33 10.87 6.07
N PHE A 189 3.95 9.95 6.96
CA PHE A 189 4.37 8.55 6.87
C PHE A 189 3.83 7.85 5.62
N THR A 190 2.61 8.16 5.20
CA THR A 190 2.05 7.68 3.92
C THR A 190 2.89 8.17 2.75
N ALA A 191 3.14 9.47 2.64
CA ALA A 191 3.89 10.04 1.52
C ALA A 191 5.34 9.51 1.47
N ALA A 192 6.04 9.53 2.61
CA ALA A 192 7.41 9.03 2.71
C ALA A 192 7.48 7.53 2.41
N GLY A 193 6.61 6.72 3.03
CA GLY A 193 6.56 5.28 2.84
C GLY A 193 6.25 4.88 1.39
N MET A 194 5.29 5.53 0.76
CA MET A 194 4.89 5.26 -0.63
C MET A 194 5.99 5.61 -1.62
N VAL A 195 6.60 6.80 -1.52
CA VAL A 195 7.70 7.21 -2.41
C VAL A 195 8.89 6.28 -2.24
N TRP A 196 9.26 5.98 -0.99
CA TRP A 196 10.41 5.13 -0.69
C TRP A 196 10.21 3.70 -1.18
N SER A 197 9.06 3.11 -0.88
CA SER A 197 8.74 1.74 -1.28
C SER A 197 8.63 1.60 -2.79
N THR A 198 8.00 2.57 -3.47
CA THR A 198 7.92 2.59 -4.95
C THR A 198 9.31 2.67 -5.59
N ALA A 199 10.18 3.54 -5.07
CA ALA A 199 11.56 3.66 -5.53
C ALA A 199 12.36 2.36 -5.31
N TRP A 200 12.16 1.72 -4.17
CA TRP A 200 12.80 0.43 -3.89
C TRP A 200 12.29 -0.69 -4.81
N MET A 201 10.97 -0.79 -5.04
CA MET A 201 10.37 -1.75 -5.96
C MET A 201 10.89 -1.53 -7.40
N LEU A 202 11.06 -0.27 -7.82
CA LEU A 202 11.69 0.08 -9.09
C LEU A 202 13.14 -0.44 -9.15
N ALA A 203 13.93 -0.23 -8.09
CA ALA A 203 15.29 -0.74 -8.03
C ALA A 203 15.34 -2.27 -8.14
N ILE A 204 14.45 -3.00 -7.48
CA ILE A 204 14.33 -4.46 -7.62
C ILE A 204 13.94 -4.85 -9.06
N ALA A 205 12.97 -4.15 -9.66
CA ALA A 205 12.53 -4.41 -11.03
C ALA A 205 13.63 -4.19 -12.08
N VAL A 206 14.51 -3.21 -11.85
CA VAL A 206 15.64 -2.88 -12.74
C VAL A 206 16.84 -3.80 -12.51
N PHE A 207 17.22 -4.05 -11.26
CA PHE A 207 18.51 -4.68 -10.97
C PHE A 207 18.43 -6.17 -10.64
N VAL A 208 17.30 -6.65 -10.11
CA VAL A 208 17.16 -8.04 -9.65
C VAL A 208 16.35 -8.87 -10.64
N PHE A 209 15.16 -8.44 -11.02
CA PHE A 209 14.27 -9.25 -11.88
C PHE A 209 14.84 -9.62 -13.26
N PRO A 210 15.60 -8.77 -13.97
CA PRO A 210 16.20 -9.14 -15.26
C PRO A 210 17.29 -10.21 -15.13
N HIS A 211 17.90 -10.35 -13.95
CA HIS A 211 19.01 -11.25 -13.67
C HIS A 211 18.56 -12.48 -12.85
N GLN A 212 17.28 -12.84 -12.95
CA GLN A 212 16.70 -13.86 -12.05
C GLN A 212 17.39 -15.23 -12.15
N GLN A 213 17.94 -15.59 -13.32
CA GLN A 213 18.57 -16.89 -13.54
C GLN A 213 19.84 -17.09 -12.69
N THR A 214 20.55 -16.02 -12.38
CA THR A 214 21.80 -16.09 -11.59
C THR A 214 21.59 -15.73 -10.12
N MET A 215 20.47 -15.10 -9.77
CA MET A 215 20.22 -14.59 -8.41
C MET A 215 19.19 -15.39 -7.61
N LYS A 216 18.43 -16.29 -8.23
CA LYS A 216 17.50 -17.17 -7.51
C LYS A 216 18.24 -18.15 -6.60
N VAL A 217 17.58 -18.58 -5.54
CA VAL A 217 18.10 -19.66 -4.69
C VAL A 217 18.05 -20.95 -5.48
N THR A 218 19.18 -21.66 -5.56
CA THR A 218 19.24 -23.04 -6.07
C THR A 218 18.72 -23.98 -4.99
N HIS A 219 17.69 -24.75 -5.31
CA HIS A 219 17.21 -25.84 -4.45
C HIS A 219 18.14 -27.04 -4.54
#